data_AF-A0A835MFA8-F1
#
_entry.id   AF-A0A835MFA8-F1
#
_cell.length_a   1.000
_cell.length_b   1.000
_cell.length_c   1.000
_cell.angle_alpha   90.00
_cell.angle_beta   90.00
_cell.angle_gamma   90.00
#
_symmetry.space_group_name_H-M   'P 1'
#
loop_
_entity.id
_entity.type
_entity.pdbx_description
1 polymer ?
#
loop_
_entity_poly.entity_id
_entity_poly.type
_entity_poly.pdbx_seq_one_letter_code
_entity_poly.pdbx_strand_id
1 'polypeptide(L)'
;MYVHKGTVKEGDIEEGAEVEAEVDAKLRQRAKVHHTATHLLQAALKNVIGQETAQAGSLVAFDRLRFDFNFHRPLSEHEVMETERMVNRWIGDATDLETKVMALTDAKGAGAIAMFGEKYGERVRVVEVPGVSMELCGGTHVCNTSDLRGFKIVSEQGIASGIRRIEAVAGEAFIDYMDVRDSHMKHLCSTLKVKAEDVRPRIESLLEELRMARNEVSALRAQVAVYKASIVASKAFSVGTTNTIRVLVENMGDLDADSLKSATEYLIDNLEDPAAVILGSCPAEGKVSLVAAFSPGVVDLGLQAGKFIGPIAKLCGGGGGGKPNFAQAGGKEPENLASALEKARTDLVAILSEKVS
;
A
#
# COMPACT_ATOMS: atom_id res chain seq x y z
N MET A 1 3.81 24.58 -42.68
CA MET A 1 4.78 23.50 -42.89
C MET A 1 4.30 22.29 -42.13
N TYR A 2 4.05 21.17 -42.82
CA TYR A 2 3.74 19.89 -42.18
C TYR A 2 5.00 19.03 -42.23
N VAL A 3 5.36 18.40 -41.11
CA VAL A 3 6.56 17.56 -41.00
C VAL A 3 6.12 16.13 -40.76
N HIS A 4 6.52 15.23 -41.67
CA HIS A 4 6.25 13.80 -41.57
C HIS A 4 7.52 13.10 -41.09
N LYS A 5 7.43 12.37 -39.98
CA LYS A 5 8.55 11.58 -39.42
C LYS A 5 8.22 10.10 -39.59
N GLY A 6 9.15 9.35 -40.18
CA GLY A 6 8.99 7.92 -40.38
C GLY A 6 10.32 7.23 -40.64
N THR A 7 10.25 5.93 -40.83
CA THR A 7 11.38 5.07 -41.24
C THR A 7 11.01 4.40 -42.53
N VAL A 8 11.88 4.46 -43.53
CA VAL A 8 11.70 3.74 -44.80
C VAL A 8 11.86 2.24 -44.49
N LYS A 9 10.79 1.47 -44.75
CA LYS A 9 10.83 0.01 -44.53
C LYS A 9 11.44 -0.73 -45.72
N GLU A 10 11.15 -0.26 -46.93
CA GLU A 10 11.61 -0.81 -48.20
C GLU A 10 11.77 0.33 -49.21
N GLY A 11 12.75 0.22 -50.11
CA GLY A 11 13.04 1.21 -51.15
C GLY A 11 13.76 2.47 -50.64
N ASP A 12 13.67 3.54 -51.42
CA ASP A 12 14.25 4.86 -51.16
C ASP A 12 13.21 5.95 -51.41
N ILE A 13 13.38 7.12 -50.78
CA ILE A 13 12.51 8.30 -50.97
C ILE A 13 13.33 9.47 -51.49
N GLU A 14 12.84 10.12 -52.54
CA GLU A 14 13.53 11.23 -53.21
C GLU A 14 12.68 12.51 -53.18
N GLU A 15 13.36 13.66 -53.27
CA GLU A 15 12.68 14.96 -53.37
C GLU A 15 11.88 15.05 -54.67
N GLY A 16 10.61 15.47 -54.57
CA GLY A 16 9.71 15.60 -55.71
C GLY A 16 8.94 14.32 -56.08
N ALA A 17 9.15 13.21 -55.37
CA ALA A 17 8.38 11.99 -55.58
C ALA A 17 6.88 12.21 -55.24
N GLU A 18 6.00 11.69 -56.09
CA GLU A 18 4.57 11.57 -55.77
C GLU A 18 4.37 10.45 -54.75
N VAL A 19 3.55 10.72 -53.74
CA VAL A 19 3.28 9.78 -52.65
C VAL A 19 1.79 9.68 -52.39
N GLU A 20 1.35 8.47 -52.05
CA GLU A 20 0.04 8.24 -51.45
C GLU A 20 0.21 8.18 -49.93
N ALA A 21 -0.55 9.00 -49.21
CA ALA A 21 -0.50 9.08 -47.75
C ALA A 21 -1.84 8.65 -47.15
N GLU A 22 -1.84 7.56 -46.40
CA GLU A 22 -3.00 7.06 -45.68
C GLU A 22 -2.86 7.30 -44.17
N VAL A 23 -3.97 7.65 -43.52
CA VAL A 23 -4.05 7.75 -42.06
C VAL A 23 -4.78 6.52 -41.52
N ASP A 24 -4.21 5.87 -40.51
CA ASP A 24 -4.90 4.82 -39.76
C ASP A 24 -6.23 5.33 -39.17
N ALA A 25 -7.33 4.82 -39.71
CA ALA A 25 -8.68 5.23 -39.33
C ALA A 25 -9.01 4.91 -37.87
N LYS A 26 -8.46 3.82 -37.31
CA LYS A 26 -8.68 3.42 -35.91
C LYS A 26 -7.97 4.37 -34.96
N LEU A 27 -6.69 4.68 -35.24
CA LEU A 27 -5.94 5.66 -34.45
C LEU A 27 -6.55 7.05 -34.55
N ARG A 28 -7.00 7.46 -35.75
CA ARG A 28 -7.71 8.72 -35.95
C ARG A 28 -8.99 8.78 -35.12
N GLN A 29 -9.80 7.71 -35.12
CA GLN A 29 -11.03 7.68 -34.33
C GLN A 29 -10.74 7.72 -32.83
N ARG A 30 -9.72 6.98 -32.36
CA ARG A 30 -9.26 7.03 -30.96
C ARG A 30 -8.85 8.44 -30.53
N ALA A 31 -8.12 9.18 -31.38
CA ALA A 31 -7.78 10.58 -31.09
C ALA A 31 -9.01 11.49 -31.06
N LYS A 32 -9.92 11.36 -32.05
CA LYS A 32 -11.18 12.14 -32.11
C LYS A 32 -12.02 11.97 -30.85
N VAL A 33 -12.16 10.72 -30.38
CA VAL A 33 -12.93 10.36 -29.19
C VAL A 33 -12.35 11.00 -27.93
N HIS A 34 -11.06 10.83 -27.69
CA HIS A 34 -10.39 11.42 -26.53
C HIS A 34 -10.38 12.96 -26.59
N HIS A 35 -10.29 13.53 -27.79
CA HIS A 35 -10.34 14.98 -27.94
C HIS A 35 -11.71 15.55 -27.58
N THR A 36 -12.80 15.01 -28.13
CA THR A 36 -14.15 15.43 -27.76
C THR A 36 -14.42 15.16 -26.27
N ALA A 37 -13.97 14.03 -25.72
CA ALA A 37 -14.08 13.75 -24.29
C ALA A 37 -13.37 14.80 -23.41
N THR A 38 -12.28 15.41 -23.89
CA THR A 38 -11.58 16.49 -23.19
C THR A 38 -12.46 17.75 -23.08
N HIS A 39 -13.18 18.11 -24.15
CA HIS A 39 -14.13 19.23 -24.13
C HIS A 39 -15.28 18.98 -23.17
N LEU A 40 -15.85 17.78 -23.19
CA LEU A 40 -16.91 17.39 -22.25
C LEU A 40 -16.38 17.43 -20.81
N LEU A 41 -15.18 16.90 -20.55
CA LEU A 41 -14.58 16.94 -19.21
C LEU A 41 -14.40 18.38 -18.70
N GLN A 42 -13.89 19.29 -19.55
CA GLN A 42 -13.73 20.68 -19.17
C GLN A 42 -15.07 21.34 -18.82
N ALA A 43 -16.11 21.12 -19.64
CA ALA A 43 -17.45 21.62 -19.36
C ALA A 43 -18.02 21.03 -18.07
N ALA A 44 -17.86 19.73 -17.82
CA ALA A 44 -18.32 19.07 -16.62
C ALA A 44 -17.64 19.63 -15.37
N LEU A 45 -16.32 19.80 -15.40
CA LEU A 45 -15.58 20.39 -14.29
C LEU A 45 -16.08 21.82 -13.98
N LYS A 46 -16.28 22.66 -15.00
CA LYS A 46 -16.83 24.01 -14.79
C LYS A 46 -18.21 24.01 -14.15
N ASN A 47 -19.05 23.02 -14.47
CA ASN A 47 -20.37 22.88 -13.87
C ASN A 47 -20.32 22.35 -12.42
N VAL A 48 -19.42 21.41 -12.12
CA VAL A 48 -19.35 20.74 -10.82
C VAL A 48 -18.58 21.54 -9.79
N ILE A 49 -17.40 22.07 -10.15
CA ILE A 49 -16.48 22.73 -9.21
C ILE A 49 -16.33 24.24 -9.44
N GLY A 50 -17.02 24.78 -10.45
CA GLY A 50 -17.14 26.22 -10.69
C GLY A 50 -16.37 26.73 -11.91
N GLN A 51 -16.82 27.89 -12.39
CA GLN A 51 -16.40 28.50 -13.66
C GLN A 51 -14.95 29.00 -13.69
N GLU A 52 -14.33 29.19 -12.51
CA GLU A 52 -12.92 29.60 -12.40
C GLU A 52 -11.95 28.49 -12.80
N THR A 53 -12.44 27.26 -12.99
CA THR A 53 -11.64 26.14 -13.48
C THR A 53 -11.15 26.44 -14.89
N ALA A 54 -9.84 26.62 -15.03
CA ALA A 54 -9.16 26.89 -16.29
C ALA A 54 -8.19 25.76 -16.64
N GLN A 55 -8.11 25.43 -17.93
CA GLN A 55 -7.14 24.48 -18.44
C GLN A 55 -5.71 25.02 -18.24
N ALA A 56 -4.86 24.21 -17.61
CA ALA A 56 -3.43 24.45 -17.45
C ALA A 56 -2.57 23.60 -18.40
N GLY A 57 -3.15 22.56 -19.00
CA GLY A 57 -2.48 21.66 -19.93
C GLY A 57 -3.40 20.54 -20.41
N SER A 58 -3.11 19.98 -21.57
CA SER A 58 -3.88 18.87 -22.12
C SER A 58 -2.98 17.95 -22.95
N LEU A 59 -3.31 16.66 -22.97
CA LEU A 59 -2.75 15.66 -23.89
C LEU A 59 -3.88 14.76 -24.37
N VAL A 60 -3.97 14.61 -25.68
CA VAL A 60 -4.84 13.64 -26.35
C VAL A 60 -3.94 12.57 -26.97
N ALA A 61 -3.96 11.37 -26.39
CA ALA A 61 -3.29 10.20 -26.94
C ALA A 61 -4.34 9.23 -27.54
N PHE A 62 -3.87 8.15 -28.17
CA PHE A 62 -4.78 7.16 -28.76
C PHE A 62 -5.41 6.23 -27.71
N ASP A 63 -4.77 6.09 -26.56
CA ASP A 63 -5.14 5.18 -25.47
C ASP A 63 -5.70 5.90 -24.24
N ARG A 64 -5.53 7.22 -24.15
CA ARG A 64 -6.01 8.03 -23.01
C ARG A 64 -6.04 9.51 -23.33
N LEU A 65 -6.65 10.27 -22.43
CA LEU A 65 -6.48 11.71 -22.32
C LEU A 65 -5.95 12.11 -20.94
N ARG A 66 -5.34 13.29 -20.89
CA ARG A 66 -4.87 13.93 -19.67
C ARG A 66 -5.28 15.40 -19.70
N PHE A 67 -5.93 15.85 -18.65
CA PHE A 67 -6.41 17.21 -18.52
C PHE A 67 -5.91 17.82 -17.23
N ASP A 68 -5.13 18.90 -17.35
CA ASP A 68 -4.58 19.64 -16.23
C ASP A 68 -5.40 20.92 -16.05
N PHE A 69 -5.78 21.22 -14.81
CA PHE A 69 -6.65 22.34 -14.50
C PHE A 69 -6.28 23.03 -13.19
N ASN A 70 -6.60 24.32 -13.11
CA ASN A 70 -6.36 25.12 -11.91
C ASN A 70 -7.44 24.82 -10.88
N PHE A 71 -7.05 24.26 -9.74
CA PHE A 71 -7.93 24.04 -8.59
C PHE A 71 -7.13 23.85 -7.30
N HIS A 72 -7.59 24.48 -6.22
CA HIS A 72 -6.79 24.68 -5.00
C HIS A 72 -6.75 23.47 -4.05
N ARG A 73 -7.63 22.47 -4.22
CA ARG A 73 -7.76 21.31 -3.31
C ARG A 73 -8.07 20.01 -4.04
N PRO A 74 -7.88 18.82 -3.43
CA PRO A 74 -8.42 17.57 -3.95
C PRO A 74 -9.90 17.63 -4.31
N LEU A 75 -10.26 16.99 -5.42
CA LEU A 75 -11.65 16.72 -5.70
C LEU A 75 -12.14 15.68 -4.68
N SER A 76 -13.32 15.92 -4.14
CA SER A 76 -14.02 14.89 -3.38
C SER A 76 -14.44 13.75 -4.30
N GLU A 77 -14.61 12.56 -3.73
CA GLU A 77 -15.09 11.39 -4.48
C GLU A 77 -16.42 11.68 -5.18
N HIS A 78 -17.32 12.42 -4.51
CA HIS A 78 -18.59 12.87 -5.09
C HIS A 78 -18.40 13.79 -6.31
N GLU A 79 -17.47 14.75 -6.26
CA GLU A 79 -17.20 15.65 -7.40
C GLU A 79 -16.61 14.88 -8.60
N VAL A 80 -15.72 13.92 -8.36
CA VAL A 80 -15.20 13.03 -9.42
C VAL A 80 -16.33 12.22 -10.04
N MET A 81 -17.18 11.60 -9.20
CA MET A 81 -18.31 10.81 -9.66
C MET A 81 -19.33 11.63 -10.45
N GLU A 82 -19.71 12.82 -9.98
CA GLU A 82 -20.68 13.67 -10.70
C GLU A 82 -20.09 14.21 -12.01
N THR A 83 -18.80 14.54 -12.04
CA THR A 83 -18.10 14.93 -13.28
C THR A 83 -18.16 13.80 -14.31
N GLU A 84 -17.77 12.59 -13.93
CA GLU A 84 -17.82 11.41 -14.80
C GLU A 84 -19.25 11.10 -15.25
N ARG A 85 -20.23 11.20 -14.34
CA ARG A 85 -21.65 10.98 -14.64
C ARG A 85 -22.17 12.00 -15.65
N MET A 86 -21.83 13.27 -15.49
CA MET A 86 -22.25 14.34 -16.38
C MET A 86 -21.71 14.14 -17.80
N VAL A 87 -20.42 13.80 -17.94
CA VAL A 87 -19.84 13.47 -19.25
C VAL A 87 -20.56 12.29 -19.90
N ASN A 88 -20.82 11.22 -19.16
CA ASN A 88 -21.54 10.06 -19.70
C ASN A 88 -23.02 10.36 -20.03
N ARG A 89 -23.68 11.30 -19.34
CA ARG A 89 -25.01 11.78 -19.74
C ARG A 89 -24.96 12.43 -21.13
N TRP A 90 -24.02 13.36 -21.35
CA TRP A 90 -23.86 14.01 -22.66
C TRP A 90 -23.44 13.06 -23.78
N ILE A 91 -22.73 11.97 -23.46
CA ILE A 91 -22.47 10.88 -24.40
C ILE A 91 -23.78 10.18 -24.77
N GLY A 92 -24.62 9.88 -23.77
CA GLY A 92 -25.93 9.24 -23.95
C GLY A 92 -26.97 10.10 -24.69
N ASP A 93 -26.84 11.42 -24.63
CA ASP A 93 -27.69 12.37 -25.37
C ASP A 93 -27.48 12.29 -26.90
N ALA A 94 -26.39 11.67 -27.36
CA ALA A 94 -26.06 11.46 -28.76
C ALA A 94 -26.18 12.75 -29.60
N THR A 95 -25.53 13.81 -29.13
CA THR A 95 -25.57 15.15 -29.74
C THR A 95 -24.59 15.25 -30.91
N ASP A 96 -25.04 15.78 -32.04
CA ASP A 96 -24.18 16.09 -33.18
C ASP A 96 -23.29 17.31 -32.89
N LEU A 97 -22.02 17.22 -33.28
CA LEU A 97 -21.04 18.29 -33.13
C LEU A 97 -21.11 19.25 -34.32
N GLU A 98 -21.09 20.55 -34.03
CA GLU A 98 -21.01 21.60 -35.04
C GLU A 98 -19.61 22.19 -35.11
N THR A 99 -19.12 22.43 -36.32
CA THR A 99 -17.83 23.10 -36.51
C THR A 99 -17.95 24.22 -37.52
N LYS A 100 -17.43 25.40 -37.18
CA LYS A 100 -17.58 26.63 -37.97
C LYS A 100 -16.25 27.38 -37.99
N VAL A 101 -15.91 28.01 -39.10
CA VAL A 101 -14.76 28.93 -39.20
C VAL A 101 -15.29 30.36 -39.27
N MET A 102 -15.01 31.17 -38.26
CA MET A 102 -15.55 32.53 -38.12
C MET A 102 -14.50 33.52 -37.60
N ALA A 103 -14.85 34.81 -37.55
CA ALA A 103 -13.96 35.82 -36.98
C ALA A 103 -13.77 35.62 -35.48
N LEU A 104 -12.58 35.91 -34.97
CA LEU A 104 -12.26 35.77 -33.54
C LEU A 104 -13.20 36.60 -32.65
N THR A 105 -13.61 37.78 -33.11
CA THR A 105 -14.56 38.65 -32.40
C THR A 105 -15.93 38.00 -32.27
N ASP A 106 -16.41 37.36 -33.34
CA ASP A 106 -17.73 36.74 -33.38
C ASP A 106 -17.74 35.48 -32.51
N ALA A 107 -16.68 34.69 -32.56
CA ALA A 107 -16.53 33.51 -31.70
C ALA A 107 -16.52 33.88 -30.21
N LYS A 108 -15.78 34.93 -29.83
CA LYS A 108 -15.79 35.45 -28.45
C LYS A 108 -17.15 35.99 -28.05
N GLY A 109 -17.84 36.70 -28.95
CA GLY A 109 -19.19 37.22 -28.74
C GLY A 109 -20.24 36.12 -28.54
N ALA A 110 -20.05 34.96 -29.19
CA ALA A 110 -20.89 33.78 -29.04
C ALA A 110 -20.61 32.98 -27.75
N GLY A 111 -19.60 33.37 -26.96
CA GLY A 111 -19.23 32.69 -25.72
C GLY A 111 -18.21 31.55 -25.89
N ALA A 112 -17.56 31.45 -27.04
CA ALA A 112 -16.54 30.43 -27.26
C ALA A 112 -15.36 30.59 -26.31
N ILE A 113 -15.00 29.50 -25.61
CA ILE A 113 -13.84 29.48 -24.73
C ILE A 113 -12.57 29.44 -25.59
N ALA A 114 -11.73 30.46 -25.40
CA ALA A 114 -10.38 30.48 -25.94
C ALA A 114 -9.40 29.84 -24.94
N MET A 115 -8.44 29.08 -25.44
CA MET A 115 -7.39 28.50 -24.62
C MET A 115 -6.44 29.61 -24.15
N PHE A 116 -6.08 29.56 -22.87
CA PHE A 116 -5.20 30.54 -22.26
C PHE A 116 -3.77 30.41 -22.81
N GLY A 117 -3.17 31.53 -23.23
CA GLY A 117 -1.79 31.58 -23.72
C GLY A 117 -1.61 31.33 -25.23
N GLU A 118 -2.67 30.94 -25.95
CA GLU A 118 -2.61 30.72 -27.39
C GLU A 118 -2.75 32.03 -28.19
N LYS A 119 -2.03 32.12 -29.31
CA LYS A 119 -2.15 33.24 -30.27
C LYS A 119 -3.09 32.81 -31.41
N TYR A 120 -4.22 33.50 -31.53
CA TYR A 120 -5.20 33.24 -32.57
C TYR A 120 -5.07 34.22 -33.74
N GLY A 121 -5.28 33.72 -34.96
CA GLY A 121 -5.44 34.55 -36.16
C GLY A 121 -6.81 35.24 -36.21
N GLU A 122 -7.04 36.04 -37.25
CA GLU A 122 -8.31 36.76 -37.45
C GLU A 122 -9.51 35.81 -37.62
N ARG A 123 -9.27 34.64 -38.24
CA ARG A 123 -10.25 33.57 -38.41
C ARG A 123 -9.88 32.38 -37.53
N VAL A 124 -10.86 31.87 -36.81
CA VAL A 124 -10.72 30.73 -35.90
C VAL A 124 -11.72 29.65 -36.19
N ARG A 125 -11.35 28.40 -35.93
CA ARG A 125 -12.25 27.26 -35.95
C ARG A 125 -12.88 27.08 -34.58
N VAL A 126 -14.20 27.11 -34.54
CA VAL A 126 -15.01 26.82 -33.37
C VAL A 126 -15.54 25.41 -33.48
N VAL A 127 -15.43 24.66 -32.39
CA VAL A 127 -16.05 23.35 -32.20
C VAL A 127 -17.09 23.51 -31.10
N GLU A 128 -18.31 23.10 -31.41
CA GLU A 128 -19.45 23.21 -30.54
C GLU A 128 -20.07 21.84 -30.32
N VAL A 129 -20.30 21.51 -29.05
CA VAL A 129 -21.24 20.48 -28.61
C VAL A 129 -22.47 21.24 -28.11
N PRO A 130 -23.54 21.33 -28.90
CA PRO A 130 -24.71 22.15 -28.57
C PRO A 130 -25.22 21.92 -27.14
N GLY A 131 -25.41 23.01 -26.39
CA GLY A 131 -25.87 22.98 -25.00
C GLY A 131 -24.84 22.52 -23.96
N VAL A 132 -23.61 22.20 -24.38
CA VAL A 132 -22.56 21.67 -23.49
C VAL A 132 -21.30 22.52 -23.52
N SER A 133 -20.67 22.69 -24.69
CA SER A 133 -19.42 23.42 -24.82
C SER A 133 -19.27 24.09 -26.19
N MET A 134 -18.56 25.21 -26.22
CA MET A 134 -18.19 25.91 -27.44
C MET A 134 -16.76 26.42 -27.27
N GLU A 135 -15.83 25.94 -28.09
CA GLU A 135 -14.40 26.17 -27.87
C GLU A 135 -13.64 26.43 -29.18
N LEU A 136 -12.58 27.24 -29.09
CA LEU A 136 -11.64 27.44 -30.19
C LEU A 136 -10.70 26.24 -30.29
N CYS A 137 -10.94 25.35 -31.26
CA CYS A 137 -10.16 24.12 -31.40
C CYS A 137 -9.88 23.76 -32.87
N GLY A 138 -8.60 23.54 -33.17
CA GLY A 138 -8.12 23.15 -34.49
C GLY A 138 -8.00 21.64 -34.72
N GLY A 139 -8.26 20.81 -33.71
CA GLY A 139 -8.08 19.37 -33.84
C GLY A 139 -9.29 18.62 -34.38
N THR A 140 -9.14 17.31 -34.49
CA THR A 140 -10.19 16.41 -35.01
C THR A 140 -11.13 15.99 -33.89
N HIS A 141 -12.43 15.93 -34.18
CA HIS A 141 -13.50 15.57 -33.25
C HIS A 141 -14.43 14.53 -33.86
N VAL A 142 -15.13 13.79 -33.02
CA VAL A 142 -16.23 12.91 -33.46
C VAL A 142 -17.37 13.72 -34.07
N CYS A 143 -18.22 13.07 -34.86
CA CYS A 143 -19.39 13.72 -35.43
C CYS A 143 -20.55 13.77 -34.43
N ASN A 144 -20.64 12.78 -33.55
CA ASN A 144 -21.69 12.66 -32.55
C ASN A 144 -21.09 12.22 -31.20
N THR A 145 -21.62 12.71 -30.08
CA THR A 145 -21.09 12.37 -28.74
C THR A 145 -21.22 10.89 -28.41
N SER A 146 -22.17 10.16 -29.00
CA SER A 146 -22.32 8.71 -28.79
C SER A 146 -21.13 7.89 -29.33
N ASP A 147 -20.32 8.44 -30.25
CA ASP A 147 -19.09 7.82 -30.73
C ASP A 147 -18.07 7.58 -29.60
N LEU A 148 -18.19 8.30 -28.49
CA LEU A 148 -17.34 8.12 -27.32
C LEU A 148 -17.66 6.82 -26.57
N ARG A 149 -18.86 6.24 -26.75
CA ARG A 149 -19.39 5.02 -26.08
C ARG A 149 -19.49 5.10 -24.55
N GLY A 150 -18.41 5.42 -23.88
CA GLY A 150 -18.32 5.63 -22.44
C GLY A 150 -17.07 6.43 -22.09
N PHE A 151 -17.09 7.06 -20.93
CA PHE A 151 -16.00 7.85 -20.39
C PHE A 151 -15.70 7.42 -18.96
N LYS A 152 -14.42 7.27 -18.62
CA LYS A 152 -13.99 6.89 -17.28
C LYS A 152 -12.81 7.72 -16.83
N ILE A 153 -12.92 8.33 -15.65
CA ILE A 153 -11.79 8.92 -14.94
C ILE A 153 -10.98 7.78 -14.33
N VAL A 154 -9.70 7.71 -14.73
CA VAL A 154 -8.74 6.72 -14.25
C VAL A 154 -8.11 7.18 -12.95
N SER A 155 -7.74 8.46 -12.88
CA SER A 155 -7.08 9.04 -11.72
C SER A 155 -7.32 10.55 -11.63
N GLU A 156 -7.21 11.05 -10.41
CA GLU A 156 -7.25 12.46 -10.05
C GLU A 156 -6.11 12.72 -9.06
N GLN A 157 -5.20 13.64 -9.37
CA GLN A 157 -4.08 13.95 -8.48
C GLN A 157 -3.57 15.40 -8.63
N GLY A 158 -2.96 15.94 -7.57
CA GLY A 158 -2.24 17.22 -7.63
C GLY A 158 -0.86 17.04 -8.28
N ILE A 159 -0.49 17.95 -9.19
CA ILE A 159 0.81 17.90 -9.91
C ILE A 159 1.71 19.10 -9.61
N ALA A 160 1.13 20.21 -9.15
CA ALA A 160 1.83 21.40 -8.68
C ALA A 160 0.90 22.19 -7.74
N SER A 161 1.43 23.24 -7.10
CA SER A 161 0.62 24.13 -6.26
C SER A 161 -0.52 24.75 -7.09
N GLY A 162 -1.76 24.44 -6.71
CA GLY A 162 -2.96 24.94 -7.40
C GLY A 162 -3.28 24.28 -8.75
N ILE A 163 -2.55 23.23 -9.16
CA ILE A 163 -2.79 22.52 -10.43
C ILE A 163 -3.07 21.04 -10.16
N ARG A 164 -4.16 20.56 -10.76
CA ARG A 164 -4.63 19.19 -10.67
C ARG A 164 -4.66 18.54 -12.04
N ARG A 165 -4.61 17.21 -12.06
CA ARG A 165 -4.62 16.38 -13.26
C ARG A 165 -5.68 15.31 -13.14
N ILE A 166 -6.50 15.22 -14.18
CA ILE A 166 -7.35 14.05 -14.44
C ILE A 166 -6.74 13.28 -15.61
N GLU A 167 -6.54 11.97 -15.44
CA GLU A 167 -6.35 11.05 -16.54
C GLU A 167 -7.65 10.26 -16.76
N ALA A 168 -8.05 10.11 -18.02
CA ALA A 168 -9.30 9.47 -18.37
C ALA A 168 -9.20 8.71 -19.70
N VAL A 169 -10.14 7.81 -19.92
CA VAL A 169 -10.25 7.00 -21.16
C VAL A 169 -11.67 7.08 -21.72
N ALA A 170 -11.77 7.01 -23.04
CA ALA A 170 -13.05 6.97 -23.76
C ALA A 170 -13.00 6.04 -24.98
N GLY A 171 -14.15 5.65 -25.49
CA GLY A 171 -14.30 4.79 -26.67
C GLY A 171 -13.78 3.39 -26.44
N GLU A 172 -12.97 2.89 -27.38
CA GLU A 172 -12.38 1.55 -27.26
C GLU A 172 -11.49 1.44 -26.02
N ALA A 173 -10.73 2.49 -25.67
CA ALA A 173 -9.88 2.48 -24.47
C ALA A 173 -10.70 2.38 -23.17
N PHE A 174 -11.93 2.88 -23.17
CA PHE A 174 -12.85 2.69 -22.05
C PHE A 174 -13.28 1.22 -21.92
N ILE A 175 -13.56 0.55 -23.03
CA ILE A 175 -13.93 -0.88 -23.04
C ILE A 175 -12.74 -1.71 -22.54
N ASP A 176 -11.55 -1.51 -23.12
CA ASP A 176 -10.31 -2.18 -22.70
C ASP A 176 -10.07 -2.04 -21.18
N TYR A 177 -10.31 -0.84 -20.66
CA TYR A 177 -10.13 -0.52 -19.24
C TYR A 177 -11.15 -1.21 -18.33
N MET A 178 -12.40 -1.34 -18.78
CA MET A 178 -13.47 -2.02 -18.04
C MET A 178 -13.27 -3.54 -18.05
N ASP A 179 -12.85 -4.12 -19.17
CA ASP A 179 -12.61 -5.56 -19.29
C ASP A 179 -11.52 -6.06 -18.33
N VAL A 180 -10.42 -5.30 -18.20
CA VAL A 180 -9.35 -5.62 -17.24
C VAL A 180 -9.89 -5.61 -15.80
N ARG A 181 -10.74 -4.64 -15.45
CA ARG A 181 -11.33 -4.53 -14.10
C ARG A 181 -12.34 -5.63 -13.81
N ASP A 182 -13.20 -5.94 -14.78
CA ASP A 182 -14.15 -7.03 -14.68
C ASP A 182 -13.42 -8.38 -14.51
N SER A 183 -12.32 -8.60 -15.25
CA SER A 183 -11.47 -9.77 -15.08
C SER A 183 -10.87 -9.88 -13.67
N HIS A 184 -10.34 -8.78 -13.11
CA HIS A 184 -9.85 -8.76 -11.73
C HIS A 184 -10.96 -9.07 -10.72
N MET A 185 -12.15 -8.48 -10.89
CA MET A 185 -13.29 -8.72 -10.01
C MET A 185 -13.74 -10.18 -10.09
N LYS A 186 -13.85 -10.75 -11.31
CA LYS A 186 -14.17 -12.18 -11.51
C LYS A 186 -13.17 -13.10 -10.83
N HIS A 187 -11.87 -12.78 -10.90
CA HIS A 187 -10.83 -13.55 -10.23
C HIS A 187 -10.96 -13.49 -8.69
N LEU A 188 -11.26 -12.30 -8.13
CA LEU A 188 -11.52 -12.14 -6.71
C LEU A 188 -12.75 -12.93 -6.27
N CYS A 189 -13.87 -12.80 -6.98
CA CYS A 189 -15.10 -13.53 -6.73
C CYS A 189 -14.88 -15.05 -6.77
N SER A 190 -14.13 -15.55 -7.75
CA SER A 190 -13.78 -16.97 -7.88
C SER A 190 -12.91 -17.46 -6.72
N THR A 191 -11.89 -16.69 -6.36
CA THR A 191 -10.95 -17.03 -5.27
C THR A 191 -11.64 -17.06 -3.91
N LEU A 192 -12.47 -16.03 -3.64
CA LEU A 192 -13.20 -15.88 -2.39
C LEU A 192 -14.49 -16.69 -2.34
N LYS A 193 -14.94 -17.22 -3.48
CA LYS A 193 -16.21 -17.96 -3.68
C LYS A 193 -17.44 -17.14 -3.26
N VAL A 194 -17.48 -15.88 -3.64
CA VAL A 194 -18.57 -14.95 -3.34
C VAL A 194 -18.94 -14.12 -4.56
N LYS A 195 -20.07 -13.42 -4.50
CA LYS A 195 -20.45 -12.43 -5.53
C LYS A 195 -19.69 -11.12 -5.34
N ALA A 196 -19.72 -10.24 -6.35
CA ALA A 196 -18.95 -8.99 -6.33
C ALA A 196 -19.36 -8.08 -5.16
N GLU A 197 -20.66 -8.00 -4.87
CA GLU A 197 -21.23 -7.27 -3.73
C GLU A 197 -20.74 -7.78 -2.37
N ASP A 198 -20.34 -9.05 -2.29
CA ASP A 198 -19.93 -9.74 -1.06
C ASP A 198 -18.40 -9.80 -0.89
N VAL A 199 -17.62 -9.34 -1.87
CA VAL A 199 -16.14 -9.37 -1.80
C VAL A 199 -15.62 -8.62 -0.57
N ARG A 200 -16.12 -7.41 -0.34
CA ARG A 200 -15.70 -6.58 0.80
C ARG A 200 -16.01 -7.24 2.16
N PRO A 201 -17.27 -7.61 2.48
CA PRO A 201 -17.56 -8.25 3.76
C PRO A 201 -16.83 -9.59 3.93
N ARG A 202 -16.58 -10.35 2.85
CA ARG A 202 -15.79 -11.59 2.92
C ARG A 202 -14.34 -11.34 3.30
N ILE A 203 -13.71 -10.30 2.76
CA ILE A 203 -12.35 -9.90 3.12
C ILE A 203 -12.30 -9.48 4.60
N GLU A 204 -13.26 -8.68 5.07
CA GLU A 204 -13.33 -8.25 6.47
C GLU A 204 -13.47 -9.45 7.43
N SER A 205 -14.33 -10.42 7.09
CA SER A 205 -14.48 -11.68 7.83
C SER A 205 -13.18 -12.50 7.86
N LEU A 206 -12.48 -12.64 6.72
CA LEU A 206 -11.22 -13.39 6.66
C LEU A 206 -10.10 -12.73 7.49
N LEU A 207 -10.04 -11.40 7.52
CA LEU A 207 -9.07 -10.67 8.35
C LEU A 207 -9.33 -10.86 9.84
N GLU A 208 -10.61 -10.89 10.24
CA GLU A 208 -10.99 -11.14 11.63
C GLU A 208 -10.74 -12.61 12.03
N GLU A 209 -11.11 -13.57 11.18
CA GLU A 209 -10.78 -15.00 11.38
C GLU A 209 -9.27 -15.21 11.53
N LEU A 210 -8.46 -14.55 10.69
CA LEU A 210 -7.00 -14.62 10.78
C LEU A 210 -6.47 -14.03 12.10
N ARG A 211 -7.06 -12.93 12.58
CA ARG A 211 -6.70 -12.32 13.87
C ARG A 211 -7.03 -13.27 15.02
N MET A 212 -8.21 -13.87 15.01
CA MET A 212 -8.66 -14.81 16.04
C MET A 212 -7.80 -16.07 16.05
N ALA A 213 -7.53 -16.67 14.88
CA ALA A 213 -6.67 -17.84 14.77
C ALA A 213 -5.24 -17.56 15.27
N ARG A 214 -4.69 -16.37 14.99
CA ARG A 214 -3.36 -15.97 15.52
C ARG A 214 -3.36 -15.87 17.04
N ASN A 215 -4.42 -15.32 17.64
CA ASN A 215 -4.55 -15.23 19.09
C ASN A 215 -4.68 -16.63 19.72
N GLU A 216 -5.46 -17.52 19.11
CA GLU A 216 -5.61 -18.91 19.58
C GLU A 216 -4.28 -19.67 19.51
N VAL A 217 -3.53 -19.53 18.41
CA VAL A 217 -2.18 -20.12 18.27
C VAL A 217 -1.25 -19.60 19.36
N SER A 218 -1.28 -18.30 19.66
CA SER A 218 -0.46 -17.72 20.75
C SER A 218 -0.84 -18.29 22.12
N ALA A 219 -2.15 -18.38 22.41
CA ALA A 219 -2.64 -18.94 23.66
C ALA A 219 -2.26 -20.42 23.83
N LEU A 220 -2.41 -21.23 22.78
CA LEU A 220 -2.00 -22.64 22.79
C LEU A 220 -0.50 -22.81 22.98
N ARG A 221 0.33 -21.96 22.34
CA ARG A 221 1.78 -21.96 22.54
C ARG A 221 2.17 -21.63 23.98
N ALA A 222 1.52 -20.65 24.60
CA ALA A 222 1.73 -20.33 26.00
C ALA A 222 1.36 -21.51 26.92
N GLN A 223 0.24 -22.21 26.66
CA GLN A 223 -0.13 -23.41 27.42
C GLN A 223 0.88 -24.55 27.26
N VAL A 224 1.35 -24.80 26.04
CA VAL A 224 2.41 -25.79 25.77
C VAL A 224 3.71 -25.42 26.48
N ALA A 225 4.06 -24.13 26.50
CA ALA A 225 5.24 -23.64 27.21
C ALA A 225 5.16 -23.88 28.71
N VAL A 226 4.02 -23.58 29.34
CA VAL A 226 3.77 -23.86 30.76
C VAL A 226 3.81 -25.37 31.05
N TYR A 227 3.25 -26.21 30.17
CA TYR A 227 3.33 -27.66 30.33
C TYR A 227 4.77 -28.19 30.21
N LYS A 228 5.56 -27.70 29.25
CA LYS A 228 7.00 -28.01 29.17
C LYS A 228 7.71 -27.57 30.46
N ALA A 229 7.36 -26.39 30.98
CA ALA A 229 7.92 -25.81 32.19
C ALA A 229 7.66 -26.70 33.43
N SER A 230 6.45 -27.24 33.60
CA SER A 230 6.12 -28.12 34.73
C SER A 230 6.92 -29.43 34.73
N ILE A 231 7.26 -29.96 33.56
CA ILE A 231 8.11 -31.15 33.45
C ILE A 231 9.54 -30.83 33.90
N VAL A 232 10.09 -29.69 33.46
CA VAL A 232 11.48 -29.30 33.79
C VAL A 232 11.64 -28.71 35.20
N ALA A 233 10.55 -28.34 35.88
CA ALA A 233 10.59 -27.87 37.27
C ALA A 233 11.32 -28.85 38.19
N SER A 234 11.14 -30.16 37.96
CA SER A 234 11.82 -31.24 38.69
C SER A 234 13.35 -31.26 38.53
N LYS A 235 13.91 -30.56 37.54
CA LYS A 235 15.35 -30.43 37.31
C LYS A 235 15.99 -29.30 38.12
N ALA A 236 15.20 -28.52 38.87
CA ALA A 236 15.74 -27.48 39.73
C ALA A 236 16.65 -28.10 40.81
N PHE A 237 17.74 -27.41 41.12
CA PHE A 237 18.71 -27.84 42.12
C PHE A 237 18.93 -26.75 43.16
N SER A 238 19.44 -27.15 44.31
CA SER A 238 19.59 -26.29 45.48
C SER A 238 21.01 -25.74 45.62
N VAL A 239 21.15 -24.46 45.97
CA VAL A 239 22.43 -23.79 46.26
C VAL A 239 22.39 -23.18 47.65
N GLY A 240 23.47 -23.35 48.43
CA GLY A 240 23.63 -22.81 49.79
C GLY A 240 23.37 -23.83 50.90
N THR A 241 24.02 -23.66 52.06
CA THR A 241 23.95 -24.60 53.20
C THR A 241 22.98 -24.14 54.30
N THR A 242 22.78 -22.84 54.49
CA THR A 242 21.93 -22.25 55.55
C THR A 242 20.62 -21.68 55.01
N ASN A 243 20.63 -21.11 53.80
CA ASN A 243 19.42 -20.60 53.12
C ASN A 243 19.33 -21.20 51.72
N THR A 244 18.56 -22.27 51.55
CA THR A 244 18.58 -23.04 50.29
C THR A 244 17.85 -22.30 49.16
N ILE A 245 18.58 -21.93 48.10
CA ILE A 245 18.01 -21.25 46.92
C ILE A 245 17.79 -22.27 45.81
N ARG A 246 16.58 -22.29 45.24
CA ARG A 246 16.23 -23.16 44.10
C ARG A 246 16.66 -22.51 42.78
N VAL A 247 17.46 -23.22 41.99
CA VAL A 247 18.02 -22.73 40.73
C VAL A 247 17.61 -23.63 39.59
N LEU A 248 17.14 -23.03 38.49
CA LEU A 248 16.85 -23.74 37.24
C LEU A 248 17.45 -22.99 36.06
N VAL A 249 18.27 -23.70 35.28
CA VAL A 249 18.78 -23.22 34.00
C VAL A 249 18.51 -24.29 32.96
N GLU A 250 17.75 -23.99 31.91
CA GLU A 250 17.34 -25.00 30.93
C GLU A 250 17.08 -24.42 29.52
N ASN A 251 17.29 -25.26 28.50
CA ASN A 251 16.90 -24.97 27.12
C ASN A 251 15.47 -25.49 26.86
N MET A 252 14.58 -24.61 26.43
CA MET A 252 13.17 -24.88 26.17
C MET A 252 12.87 -25.20 24.69
N GLY A 253 13.89 -25.40 23.87
CA GLY A 253 13.77 -25.78 22.48
C GLY A 253 13.37 -24.60 21.60
N ASP A 254 12.19 -24.66 21.00
CA ASP A 254 11.71 -23.78 19.93
C ASP A 254 10.68 -22.73 20.38
N LEU A 255 10.53 -22.50 21.68
CA LEU A 255 9.57 -21.54 22.20
C LEU A 255 9.88 -20.11 21.74
N ASP A 256 8.87 -19.37 21.31
CA ASP A 256 8.97 -17.92 21.10
C ASP A 256 9.13 -17.16 22.43
N ALA A 257 9.51 -15.88 22.33
CA ALA A 257 9.87 -15.06 23.48
C ALA A 257 8.72 -14.92 24.50
N ASP A 258 7.48 -14.75 24.01
CA ASP A 258 6.30 -14.62 24.87
C ASP A 258 6.01 -15.95 25.59
N SER A 259 6.09 -17.07 24.85
CA SER A 259 5.94 -18.40 25.41
C SER A 259 7.03 -18.73 26.44
N LEU A 260 8.28 -18.36 26.16
CA LEU A 260 9.43 -18.54 27.06
C LEU A 260 9.27 -17.70 28.33
N LYS A 261 8.72 -16.48 28.19
CA LYS A 261 8.35 -15.64 29.32
C LYS A 261 7.30 -16.31 30.20
N SER A 262 6.18 -16.79 29.62
CA SER A 262 5.14 -17.47 30.40
C SER A 262 5.65 -18.73 31.11
N ALA A 263 6.53 -19.51 30.47
CA ALA A 263 7.20 -20.65 31.11
C ALA A 263 8.08 -20.22 32.30
N THR A 264 8.81 -19.12 32.15
CA THR A 264 9.68 -18.59 33.21
C THR A 264 8.87 -18.07 34.40
N GLU A 265 7.78 -17.33 34.14
CA GLU A 265 6.85 -16.85 35.18
C GLU A 265 6.22 -18.02 35.95
N TYR A 266 5.78 -19.06 35.25
CA TYR A 266 5.28 -20.27 35.90
C TYR A 266 6.33 -20.95 36.79
N LEU A 267 7.57 -21.06 36.32
CA LEU A 267 8.65 -21.70 37.06
C LEU A 267 9.08 -20.92 38.29
N ILE A 268 9.19 -19.59 38.20
CA ILE A 268 9.59 -18.79 39.36
C ILE A 268 8.54 -18.84 40.47
N ASP A 269 7.26 -18.89 40.11
CA ASP A 269 6.15 -19.05 41.07
C ASP A 269 6.12 -20.47 41.66
N ASN A 270 6.27 -21.51 40.82
CA ASN A 270 6.24 -22.91 41.26
C ASN A 270 7.44 -23.30 42.13
N LEU A 271 8.61 -22.73 41.85
CA LEU A 271 9.83 -22.97 42.60
C LEU A 271 9.94 -22.15 43.87
N GLU A 272 8.95 -21.33 44.25
CA GLU A 272 8.82 -20.52 45.49
C GLU A 272 10.08 -19.81 46.06
N ASP A 273 9.90 -18.64 46.65
CA ASP A 273 11.00 -17.81 47.15
C ASP A 273 11.85 -18.53 48.24
N PRO A 274 13.21 -18.55 48.16
CA PRO A 274 14.08 -17.98 47.14
C PRO A 274 14.36 -18.90 45.94
N ALA A 275 14.16 -18.36 44.73
CA ALA A 275 14.36 -19.05 43.45
C ALA A 275 14.97 -18.15 42.35
N ALA A 276 15.74 -18.77 41.46
CA ALA A 276 16.33 -18.13 40.27
C ALA A 276 16.17 -19.03 39.05
N VAL A 277 15.54 -18.51 37.99
CA VAL A 277 15.23 -19.24 36.77
C VAL A 277 15.83 -18.53 35.56
N ILE A 278 16.53 -19.27 34.70
CA ILE A 278 17.05 -18.79 33.41
C ILE A 278 16.67 -19.80 32.33
N LEU A 279 15.91 -19.37 31.34
CA LEU A 279 15.53 -20.20 30.20
C LEU A 279 16.08 -19.64 28.90
N GLY A 280 16.41 -20.54 27.97
CA GLY A 280 16.79 -20.20 26.60
C GLY A 280 15.99 -20.98 25.56
N SER A 281 15.82 -20.43 24.36
CA SER A 281 15.19 -21.09 23.22
C SER A 281 15.71 -20.57 21.88
N CYS A 282 15.46 -21.34 20.82
CA CYS A 282 15.73 -21.01 19.42
C CYS A 282 14.41 -21.00 18.62
N PRO A 283 13.62 -19.91 18.64
CA PRO A 283 12.29 -19.88 18.05
C PRO A 283 12.25 -19.91 16.52
N ALA A 284 13.37 -19.58 15.88
CA ALA A 284 13.54 -19.62 14.43
C ALA A 284 15.03 -19.70 14.09
N GLU A 285 15.34 -19.99 12.84
CA GLU A 285 16.71 -19.97 12.33
C GLU A 285 17.37 -18.61 12.58
N GLY A 286 18.60 -18.64 13.13
CA GLY A 286 19.37 -17.45 13.45
C GLY A 286 18.78 -16.58 14.57
N LYS A 287 17.88 -17.10 15.41
CA LYS A 287 17.32 -16.38 16.56
C LYS A 287 17.46 -17.18 17.85
N VAL A 288 17.90 -16.48 18.89
CA VAL A 288 17.93 -16.96 20.28
C VAL A 288 17.05 -16.06 21.12
N SER A 289 16.27 -16.63 22.02
CA SER A 289 15.57 -15.93 23.10
C SER A 289 16.07 -16.42 24.45
N LEU A 290 16.24 -15.50 25.39
CA LEU A 290 16.69 -15.76 26.75
C LEU A 290 15.80 -14.99 27.71
N VAL A 291 15.39 -15.65 28.79
CA VAL A 291 14.59 -15.02 29.85
C VAL A 291 15.21 -15.38 31.20
N ALA A 292 15.31 -14.40 32.10
CA ALA A 292 15.73 -14.60 33.48
C ALA A 292 14.68 -14.02 34.43
N ALA A 293 14.32 -14.79 35.45
CA ALA A 293 13.46 -14.34 36.55
C ALA A 293 14.07 -14.71 37.90
N PHE A 294 14.11 -13.74 38.81
CA PHE A 294 14.63 -13.90 40.16
C PHE A 294 13.53 -13.52 41.16
N SER A 295 13.30 -14.36 42.16
CA SER A 295 12.33 -14.12 43.22
C SER A 295 12.81 -12.99 44.16
N PRO A 296 11.93 -12.41 45.00
CA PRO A 296 12.30 -11.34 45.91
C PRO A 296 13.52 -11.65 46.78
N GLY A 297 13.59 -12.82 47.39
CA GLY A 297 14.74 -13.24 48.20
C GLY A 297 16.06 -13.28 47.44
N VAL A 298 16.06 -13.64 46.14
CA VAL A 298 17.27 -13.58 45.30
C VAL A 298 17.65 -12.14 44.94
N VAL A 299 16.65 -11.28 44.72
CA VAL A 299 16.87 -9.85 44.45
C VAL A 299 17.39 -9.12 45.69
N ASP A 300 16.90 -9.46 46.88
CA ASP A 300 17.33 -8.89 48.17
C ASP A 300 18.79 -9.26 48.51
N LEU A 301 19.27 -10.41 48.01
CA LEU A 301 20.70 -10.77 48.04
C LEU A 301 21.55 -9.91 47.08
N GLY A 302 20.93 -9.02 46.30
CA GLY A 302 21.59 -8.06 45.41
C GLY A 302 21.78 -8.53 43.97
N LEU A 303 21.21 -9.68 43.58
CA LEU A 303 21.22 -10.12 42.18
C LEU A 303 20.13 -9.39 41.39
N GLN A 304 20.40 -9.11 40.11
CA GLN A 304 19.45 -8.44 39.23
C GLN A 304 19.38 -9.17 37.89
N ALA A 305 18.20 -9.68 37.52
CA ALA A 305 17.96 -10.46 36.31
C ALA A 305 18.43 -9.72 35.05
N GLY A 306 18.11 -8.43 34.95
CA GLY A 306 18.55 -7.58 33.84
C GLY A 306 20.06 -7.47 33.69
N LYS A 307 20.80 -7.37 34.80
CA LYS A 307 22.27 -7.29 34.77
C LYS A 307 22.91 -8.65 34.53
N PHE A 308 22.26 -9.73 34.97
CA PHE A 308 22.75 -11.09 34.80
C PHE A 308 22.60 -11.59 33.35
N ILE A 309 21.43 -11.39 32.73
CA ILE A 309 21.14 -11.97 31.42
C ILE A 309 21.87 -11.27 30.26
N GLY A 310 22.23 -9.99 30.43
CA GLY A 310 22.90 -9.20 29.40
C GLY A 310 24.24 -9.78 28.93
N PRO A 311 25.20 -10.06 29.83
CA PRO A 311 26.44 -10.75 29.49
C PRO A 311 26.24 -12.13 28.85
N ILE A 312 25.26 -12.90 29.32
CA ILE A 312 24.94 -14.22 28.74
C ILE A 312 24.43 -14.07 27.31
N ALA A 313 23.56 -13.10 27.04
CA ALA A 313 23.05 -12.84 25.69
C ALA A 313 24.15 -12.43 24.70
N LYS A 314 25.22 -11.76 25.16
CA LYS A 314 26.37 -11.41 24.32
C LYS A 314 27.11 -12.64 23.80
N LEU A 315 27.09 -13.76 24.53
CA LEU A 315 27.68 -15.03 24.07
C LEU A 315 26.92 -15.61 22.89
N CYS A 316 25.63 -15.27 22.74
CA CYS A 316 24.80 -15.67 21.61
C CYS A 316 24.74 -14.58 20.52
N GLY A 317 25.75 -13.71 20.41
CA GLY A 317 25.78 -12.60 19.44
C GLY A 317 24.70 -11.54 19.68
N GLY A 318 24.27 -11.39 20.94
CA GLY A 318 23.04 -10.73 21.32
C GLY A 318 23.15 -9.67 22.41
N GLY A 319 21.99 -9.24 22.89
CA GLY A 319 21.85 -8.26 23.96
C GLY A 319 20.43 -8.21 24.50
N GLY A 320 20.28 -7.59 25.67
CA GLY A 320 19.00 -7.44 26.33
C GLY A 320 19.14 -6.89 27.74
N GLY A 321 18.03 -6.89 28.46
CA GLY A 321 17.96 -6.33 29.81
C GLY A 321 16.54 -6.38 30.36
N GLY A 322 16.37 -5.81 31.54
CA GLY A 322 15.07 -5.81 32.21
C GLY A 322 15.17 -5.31 33.64
N LYS A 323 14.10 -5.57 34.39
CA LYS A 323 14.00 -5.22 35.80
C LYS A 323 14.86 -6.16 36.66
N PRO A 324 15.11 -5.81 37.94
CA PRO A 324 15.84 -6.67 38.87
C PRO A 324 15.25 -8.08 39.02
N ASN A 325 13.93 -8.22 38.98
CA ASN A 325 13.24 -9.49 39.14
C ASN A 325 12.96 -10.23 37.83
N PHE A 326 13.00 -9.55 36.68
CA PHE A 326 12.64 -10.15 35.40
C PHE A 326 13.30 -9.46 34.22
N ALA A 327 13.90 -10.22 33.31
CA ALA A 327 14.57 -9.71 32.13
C ALA A 327 14.46 -10.63 30.93
N GLN A 328 14.51 -10.02 29.74
CA GLN A 328 14.50 -10.72 28.47
C GLN A 328 15.68 -10.25 27.63
N ALA A 329 16.24 -11.17 26.87
CA ALA A 329 17.30 -10.90 25.93
C ALA A 329 17.15 -11.74 24.67
N GLY A 330 17.81 -11.29 23.60
CA GLY A 330 17.84 -12.00 22.33
C GLY A 330 19.25 -12.14 21.79
N GLY A 331 19.45 -13.11 20.91
CA GLY A 331 20.72 -13.36 20.22
C GLY A 331 20.51 -13.83 18.79
N LYS A 332 21.61 -13.94 18.05
CA LYS A 332 21.63 -14.32 16.63
C LYS A 332 22.43 -15.60 16.34
N GLU A 333 23.12 -16.14 17.36
CA GLU A 333 24.01 -17.30 17.24
C GLU A 333 23.45 -18.48 18.05
N PRO A 334 22.47 -19.23 17.50
CA PRO A 334 21.84 -20.38 18.18
C PRO A 334 22.82 -21.51 18.53
N GLU A 335 23.90 -21.65 17.77
CA GLU A 335 24.99 -22.60 18.02
C GLU A 335 25.66 -22.37 19.39
N ASN A 336 25.64 -21.14 19.89
CA ASN A 336 26.28 -20.77 21.16
C ASN A 336 25.34 -20.91 22.36
N LEU A 337 24.03 -21.14 22.16
CA LEU A 337 23.02 -21.18 23.22
C LEU A 337 23.35 -22.19 24.32
N ALA A 338 23.79 -23.41 23.96
CA ALA A 338 24.14 -24.44 24.93
C ALA A 338 25.28 -23.98 25.85
N SER A 339 26.34 -23.41 25.27
CA SER A 339 27.47 -22.87 26.03
C SER A 339 27.08 -21.67 26.90
N ALA A 340 26.19 -20.81 26.41
CA ALA A 340 25.71 -19.64 27.13
C ALA A 340 24.88 -20.03 28.36
N LEU A 341 24.01 -21.05 28.25
CA LEU A 341 23.23 -21.57 29.38
C LEU A 341 24.13 -22.27 30.42
N GLU A 342 25.14 -23.02 30.00
CA GLU A 342 26.09 -23.62 30.96
C GLU A 342 26.94 -22.56 31.68
N LYS A 343 27.33 -21.49 30.97
CA LYS A 343 27.98 -20.35 31.62
C LYS A 343 27.04 -19.65 32.60
N ALA A 344 25.77 -19.43 32.22
CA ALA A 344 24.76 -18.87 33.11
C ALA A 344 24.56 -19.73 34.37
N ARG A 345 24.49 -21.06 34.23
CA ARG A 345 24.43 -22.00 35.36
C ARG A 345 25.62 -21.83 36.30
N THR A 346 26.84 -21.84 35.74
CA THR A 346 28.08 -21.72 36.52
C THR A 346 28.17 -20.38 37.26
N ASP A 347 27.94 -19.27 36.56
CA ASP A 347 28.05 -17.93 37.14
C ASP A 347 26.99 -17.70 38.22
N LEU A 348 25.76 -18.20 38.01
CA LEU A 348 24.69 -18.09 38.99
C LEU A 348 25.02 -18.86 40.26
N VAL A 349 25.54 -20.09 40.15
CA VAL A 349 25.95 -20.89 41.32
C VAL A 349 27.07 -20.21 42.10
N ALA A 350 28.09 -19.69 41.42
CA ALA A 350 29.22 -19.01 42.07
C ALA A 350 28.74 -17.79 42.88
N ILE A 351 27.96 -16.91 42.25
CA ILE A 351 27.44 -15.69 42.89
C ILE A 351 26.52 -16.01 44.07
N LEU A 352 25.65 -17.01 43.93
CA LEU A 352 24.75 -17.41 45.02
C LEU A 352 25.51 -18.08 46.17
N SER A 353 26.52 -18.89 45.89
CA SER A 353 27.33 -19.55 46.92
C SER A 353 28.10 -18.54 47.78
N GLU A 354 28.66 -17.48 47.17
CA GLU A 354 29.34 -16.40 47.90
C GLU A 354 28.42 -15.60 48.83
N LYS A 355 27.12 -15.53 48.51
CA LYS A 355 26.13 -14.74 49.26
C LYS A 355 25.40 -15.53 50.34
N VAL A 356 25.51 -16.85 50.33
CA VAL A 356 24.77 -17.79 51.19
C VAL A 356 25.70 -18.69 52.02
N SER A 357 27.02 -18.58 51.82
CA SER A 357 28.04 -19.07 52.76
C SER A 357 28.11 -18.14 53.97
#